data_AF-A0A958GTR3-F1
#
_entry.id   AF-A0A958GTR3-F1
#
_cell.length_a   1.000
_cell.length_b   1.000
_cell.length_c   1.000
_cell.angle_alpha   90.00
_cell.angle_beta   90.00
_cell.angle_gamma   90.00
#
_symmetry.space_group_name_H-M   'P 1'
#
loop_
_entity.id
_entity.type
_entity.pdbx_description
1 polymer ?
#
loop_
_entity_poly.entity_id
_entity_poly.type
_entity_poly.pdbx_seq_one_letter_code
_entity_poly.pdbx_strand_id
1 'polypeptide(L)'
;MSQKHREILTLSGGDAPEIVAGELLGDLRLRAGTDDRIEASTDAAEAPSLVLGEDGRVHLDGRGDLKLLVPPGARLRLDAIRGDARIKGLLGGLSIGEVSGDLRIQASGPAELGSVFGDLSATGIVGDLRIDRVYGDALLRDVEGDLVLGSVGADLTLRAVSGRIEASVGADAVVDLSAQLAPRANIKAGADLSLRLSPESSLGLQARSGAGEIELRLGEGVEADESREDGQLRLELGAGEGELTLEAGRRLRIDALGEADGWSTNQAEWVEMGEEFKSMADQFARRMEAQMSSMSETLTERLTHLSQTLPGVLAAAGLSEAEAERIATKIRRAGERAGEHAQVRVERVMREAERKMASAERQAASAGRRGRQEMRRRWVFMPDSPSAPQAPREPVSPEERMTVLRMLEAGRISSEEAERLLAVMEGREVRA
;
A
#
# COMPACT_ATOMS: atom_id res chain seq x y z
N MET A 1 -22.10 -0.20 27.32
CA MET A 1 -20.67 0.20 27.34
C MET A 1 -19.88 -0.98 26.80
N SER A 2 -19.37 -0.94 25.56
CA SER A 2 -18.50 -2.02 25.05
C SER A 2 -17.16 -1.97 25.78
N GLN A 3 -16.90 -2.95 26.63
CA GLN A 3 -15.55 -3.22 27.12
C GLN A 3 -14.71 -3.68 25.93
N LYS A 4 -13.66 -2.93 25.59
CA LYS A 4 -12.68 -3.37 24.58
C LYS A 4 -11.69 -4.30 25.26
N HIS A 5 -11.53 -5.49 24.71
CA HIS A 5 -10.56 -6.45 25.19
C HIS A 5 -9.25 -6.24 24.44
N ARG A 6 -8.13 -6.30 25.17
CA ARG A 6 -6.80 -6.00 24.63
C ARG A 6 -5.79 -7.03 25.11
N GLU A 7 -4.94 -7.46 24.18
CA GLU A 7 -3.76 -8.26 24.45
C GLU A 7 -2.52 -7.60 23.84
N ILE A 8 -1.39 -7.73 24.55
CA ILE A 8 -0.11 -7.14 24.15
C ILE A 8 0.94 -8.23 24.23
N LEU A 9 1.64 -8.45 23.13
CA LEU A 9 2.81 -9.30 23.05
C LEU A 9 4.04 -8.42 22.79
N THR A 10 4.94 -8.37 23.77
CA THR A 10 6.23 -7.68 23.62
C THR A 10 7.26 -8.67 23.11
N LEU A 11 7.83 -8.42 21.93
CA LEU A 11 8.87 -9.27 21.38
C LEU A 11 10.23 -8.77 21.84
N SER A 12 11.03 -9.67 22.41
CA SER A 12 12.42 -9.37 22.78
C SER A 12 13.33 -9.68 21.60
N GLY A 13 13.60 -8.68 20.74
CA GLY A 13 14.68 -8.76 19.74
C GLY A 13 14.33 -9.29 18.34
N GLY A 14 13.20 -8.90 17.76
CA GLY A 14 12.89 -9.17 16.34
C GLY A 14 12.41 -7.92 15.61
N ASP A 15 13.21 -7.39 14.68
CA ASP A 15 12.88 -6.16 13.90
C ASP A 15 11.79 -6.37 12.84
N ALA A 16 11.42 -7.62 12.56
CA ALA A 16 10.48 -7.97 11.49
C ALA A 16 9.71 -9.26 11.83
N PRO A 17 8.82 -9.25 12.85
CA PRO A 17 8.02 -10.42 13.18
C PRO A 17 7.09 -10.78 12.01
N GLU A 18 6.93 -12.08 11.77
CA GLU A 18 5.91 -12.60 10.86
C GLU A 18 4.64 -12.89 11.67
N ILE A 19 3.59 -12.14 11.37
CA ILE A 19 2.28 -12.25 12.01
C ILE A 19 1.38 -12.99 11.04
N VAL A 20 0.83 -14.11 11.49
CA VAL A 20 -0.06 -14.96 10.72
C VAL A 20 -1.44 -15.00 11.38
N ALA A 21 -2.49 -14.81 10.60
CA ALA A 21 -3.85 -15.09 11.02
C ALA A 21 -4.57 -15.86 9.92
N GLY A 22 -5.45 -16.79 10.30
CA GLY A 22 -6.30 -17.48 9.36
C GLY A 22 -7.41 -16.57 8.85
N GLU A 23 -8.58 -16.66 9.46
CA GLU A 23 -9.74 -15.86 9.10
C GLU A 23 -10.07 -14.84 10.19
N LEU A 24 -10.13 -13.56 9.82
CA LEU A 24 -10.60 -12.48 10.67
C LEU A 24 -12.07 -12.19 10.35
N LEU A 25 -12.96 -12.36 11.33
CA LEU A 25 -14.41 -12.31 11.12
C LEU A 25 -14.99 -10.88 10.99
N GLY A 26 -14.24 -9.85 11.34
CA GLY A 26 -14.68 -8.45 11.29
C GLY A 26 -13.71 -7.55 10.54
N ASP A 27 -13.78 -6.25 10.84
CA ASP A 27 -12.89 -5.26 10.23
C ASP A 27 -11.47 -5.36 10.80
N LEU A 28 -10.47 -5.10 9.96
CA LEU A 28 -9.08 -4.96 10.39
C LEU A 28 -8.62 -3.51 10.29
N ARG A 29 -8.06 -2.98 11.38
CA ARG A 29 -7.33 -1.72 11.40
C ARG A 29 -5.91 -1.96 11.87
N LEU A 30 -4.98 -2.00 10.94
CA LEU A 30 -3.56 -2.13 11.22
C LEU A 30 -2.86 -0.78 11.12
N ARG A 31 -2.08 -0.46 12.15
CA ARG A 31 -1.16 0.67 12.14
C ARG A 31 0.24 0.20 12.52
N ALA A 32 1.26 0.65 11.80
CA ALA A 32 2.63 0.51 12.25
C ALA A 32 2.95 1.53 13.36
N GLY A 33 3.52 1.05 14.46
CA GLY A 33 4.05 1.84 15.56
C GLY A 33 5.53 2.15 15.39
N THR A 34 6.19 2.62 16.45
CA THR A 34 7.65 2.86 16.48
C THR A 34 8.41 1.84 17.33
N ASP A 35 7.68 1.02 18.07
CA ASP A 35 8.21 0.14 19.10
C ASP A 35 8.09 -1.32 18.66
N ASP A 36 8.95 -2.18 19.21
CA ASP A 36 9.02 -3.62 18.90
C ASP A 36 7.95 -4.43 19.67
N ARG A 37 6.72 -3.92 19.71
CA ARG A 37 5.58 -4.58 20.37
C ARG A 37 4.45 -4.82 19.38
N ILE A 38 3.73 -5.91 19.58
CA ILE A 38 2.50 -6.21 18.88
C ILE A 38 1.36 -6.05 19.88
N GLU A 39 0.40 -5.20 19.55
CA GLU A 39 -0.81 -4.99 20.37
C GLU A 39 -2.03 -5.27 19.51
N ALA A 40 -2.87 -6.20 19.98
CA ALA A 40 -4.15 -6.52 19.38
C ALA A 40 -5.27 -6.11 20.33
N SER A 41 -6.29 -5.45 19.81
CA SER A 41 -7.50 -5.17 20.58
C SER A 41 -8.74 -5.43 19.75
N THR A 42 -9.79 -5.91 20.41
CA THR A 42 -11.09 -6.20 19.81
C THR A 42 -12.21 -5.54 20.60
N ASP A 43 -13.34 -5.33 19.92
CA ASP A 43 -14.61 -4.99 20.53
C ASP A 43 -15.49 -6.20 20.88
N ALA A 44 -15.07 -7.40 20.48
CA ALA A 44 -15.72 -8.65 20.87
C ALA A 44 -15.54 -8.95 22.37
N ALA A 45 -16.45 -9.79 22.90
CA ALA A 45 -16.43 -10.21 24.30
C ALA A 45 -15.24 -11.11 24.65
N GLU A 46 -14.73 -11.84 23.66
CA GLU A 46 -13.51 -12.65 23.79
C GLU A 46 -12.31 -11.80 23.39
N ALA A 47 -11.28 -11.77 24.23
CA ALA A 47 -10.03 -11.10 23.90
C ALA A 47 -9.37 -11.75 22.68
N PRO A 48 -8.63 -10.99 21.86
CA PRO A 48 -7.77 -11.61 20.86
C PRO A 48 -6.71 -12.46 21.55
N SER A 49 -6.15 -13.42 20.82
CA SER A 49 -5.00 -14.22 21.24
C SER A 49 -3.79 -13.95 20.32
N LEU A 50 -2.64 -13.68 20.93
CA LEU A 50 -1.35 -13.45 20.30
C LEU A 50 -0.36 -14.46 20.88
N VAL A 51 -0.11 -15.52 20.14
CA VAL A 51 0.76 -16.61 20.59
C VAL A 51 1.98 -16.70 19.69
N LEU A 52 3.18 -16.63 20.28
CA LEU A 52 4.41 -16.95 19.56
C LEU A 52 4.51 -18.46 19.39
N GLY A 53 4.38 -18.94 18.16
CA GLY A 53 4.52 -20.34 17.80
C GLY A 53 5.97 -20.83 17.90
N GLU A 54 6.14 -22.16 17.94
CA GLU A 54 7.47 -22.80 17.93
C GLU A 54 8.22 -22.55 16.60
N ASP A 55 7.50 -22.17 15.55
CA ASP A 55 8.02 -21.77 14.24
C ASP A 55 8.55 -20.33 14.20
N GLY A 56 8.46 -19.59 15.31
CA GLY A 56 8.88 -18.21 15.45
C GLY A 56 7.90 -17.19 14.86
N ARG A 57 6.68 -17.61 14.49
CA ARG A 57 5.63 -16.73 13.98
C ARG A 57 4.67 -16.34 15.09
N VAL A 58 4.08 -15.16 14.97
CA VAL A 58 3.03 -14.70 15.88
C VAL A 58 1.68 -15.08 15.29
N HIS A 59 1.03 -16.05 15.90
CA HIS A 59 -0.34 -16.43 15.57
C HIS A 59 -1.30 -15.44 16.21
N LEU A 60 -2.03 -14.72 15.38
CA LEU A 60 -3.14 -13.86 15.77
C LEU A 60 -4.45 -14.60 15.54
N ASP A 61 -5.23 -14.76 16.60
CA ASP A 61 -6.64 -15.15 16.52
C ASP A 61 -7.49 -14.08 17.20
N GLY A 62 -8.67 -13.83 16.68
CA GLY A 62 -9.54 -12.81 17.22
C GLY A 62 -10.90 -12.79 16.53
N ARG A 63 -11.93 -12.54 17.34
CA ARG A 63 -13.29 -12.34 16.86
C ARG A 63 -13.61 -10.85 16.79
N GLY A 64 -14.54 -10.48 15.90
CA GLY A 64 -15.00 -9.10 15.76
C GLY A 64 -13.99 -8.17 15.09
N ASP A 65 -14.10 -6.87 15.36
CA ASP A 65 -13.26 -5.85 14.75
C ASP A 65 -11.91 -5.78 15.46
N LEU A 66 -10.84 -6.01 14.70
CA LEU A 66 -9.48 -6.07 15.22
C LEU A 66 -8.72 -4.79 14.92
N LYS A 67 -8.09 -4.24 15.96
CA LYS A 67 -7.08 -3.20 15.83
C LYS A 67 -5.73 -3.79 16.18
N LEU A 68 -4.81 -3.70 15.23
CA LEU A 68 -3.47 -4.24 15.35
C LEU A 68 -2.45 -3.09 15.27
N LEU A 69 -1.60 -3.00 16.28
CA LEU A 69 -0.42 -2.15 16.27
C LEU A 69 0.79 -3.07 16.14
N VAL A 70 1.59 -2.88 15.09
CA VAL A 70 2.74 -3.74 14.78
C VAL A 70 4.00 -2.90 14.59
N PRO A 71 5.21 -3.47 14.72
CA PRO A 71 6.43 -2.80 14.28
C PRO A 71 6.40 -2.52 12.77
N PRO A 72 7.02 -1.45 12.26
CA PRO A 72 6.99 -1.11 10.83
C PRO A 72 7.54 -2.22 9.92
N GLY A 73 8.61 -2.89 10.35
CA GLY A 73 9.24 -3.99 9.62
C GLY A 73 8.48 -5.31 9.66
N ALA A 74 7.36 -5.39 10.39
CA ALA A 74 6.58 -6.62 10.49
C ALA A 74 6.07 -7.10 9.12
N ARG A 75 5.95 -8.41 8.99
CA ARG A 75 5.31 -9.05 7.83
C ARG A 75 3.98 -9.60 8.27
N LEU A 76 2.93 -9.27 7.52
CA LEU A 76 1.58 -9.72 7.83
C LEU A 76 1.11 -10.69 6.76
N ARG A 77 0.64 -11.86 7.17
CA ARG A 77 -0.01 -12.83 6.31
C ARG A 77 -1.38 -13.19 6.88
N LEU A 78 -2.43 -12.92 6.12
CA LEU A 78 -3.81 -13.17 6.48
C LEU A 78 -4.46 -14.03 5.41
N ASP A 79 -5.17 -15.09 5.78
CA ASP A 79 -5.87 -15.90 4.78
C ASP A 79 -7.15 -15.19 4.30
N ALA A 80 -7.97 -14.69 5.23
CA ALA A 80 -9.19 -13.97 4.91
C ALA A 80 -9.58 -12.89 5.93
N ILE A 81 -10.18 -11.81 5.44
CA ILE A 81 -10.82 -10.75 6.24
C ILE A 81 -12.28 -10.66 5.78
N ARG A 82 -13.23 -10.88 6.68
CA ARG A 82 -14.67 -10.88 6.38
C ARG A 82 -15.31 -9.49 6.38
N GLY A 83 -14.62 -8.48 6.91
CA GLY A 83 -15.01 -7.08 6.86
C GLY A 83 -14.09 -6.23 5.97
N ASP A 84 -14.01 -4.95 6.33
CA ASP A 84 -13.12 -3.97 5.70
C ASP A 84 -11.71 -4.02 6.30
N ALA A 85 -10.70 -3.70 5.51
CA ALA A 85 -9.32 -3.62 5.96
C ALA A 85 -8.72 -2.22 5.74
N ARG A 86 -8.10 -1.68 6.78
CA ARG A 86 -7.30 -0.45 6.72
C ARG A 86 -5.90 -0.72 7.24
N ILE A 87 -4.90 -0.54 6.40
CA ILE A 87 -3.50 -0.85 6.70
C ILE A 87 -2.68 0.41 6.49
N LYS A 88 -1.93 0.81 7.51
CA LYS A 88 -1.13 2.03 7.47
C LYS A 88 0.29 1.82 8.00
N GLY A 89 1.30 2.16 7.19
CA GLY A 89 2.69 2.27 7.60
C GLY A 89 3.49 0.96 7.65
N LEU A 90 2.99 -0.13 7.04
CA LEU A 90 3.62 -1.45 7.12
C LEU A 90 4.73 -1.61 6.07
N LEU A 91 5.99 -1.42 6.47
CA LEU A 91 7.16 -1.47 5.58
C LEU A 91 7.61 -2.89 5.19
N GLY A 92 7.39 -3.89 6.04
CA GLY A 92 7.94 -5.23 5.83
C GLY A 92 7.35 -5.93 4.61
N GLY A 93 6.09 -6.34 4.70
CA GLY A 93 5.37 -6.95 3.60
C GLY A 93 3.97 -7.36 4.00
N LEU A 94 3.05 -7.33 3.04
CA LEU A 94 1.65 -7.64 3.24
C LEU A 94 1.22 -8.77 2.31
N SER A 95 0.62 -9.83 2.87
CA SER A 95 -0.03 -10.89 2.11
C SER A 95 -1.44 -11.10 2.64
N ILE A 96 -2.45 -10.91 1.79
CA ILE A 96 -3.85 -11.17 2.15
C ILE A 96 -4.49 -12.04 1.08
N GLY A 97 -5.02 -13.21 1.45
CA GLY A 97 -5.72 -14.08 0.50
C GLY A 97 -7.05 -13.46 0.04
N GLU A 98 -7.90 -13.07 0.97
CA GLU A 98 -9.24 -12.56 0.66
C GLU A 98 -9.64 -11.39 1.57
N VAL A 99 -10.28 -10.36 1.00
CA VAL A 99 -10.97 -9.29 1.73
C VAL A 99 -12.39 -9.21 1.20
N SER A 100 -13.37 -9.50 2.06
CA SER A 100 -14.79 -9.49 1.70
C SER A 100 -15.36 -8.08 1.54
N GLY A 101 -14.77 -7.07 2.20
CA GLY A 101 -15.15 -5.66 2.09
C GLY A 101 -14.14 -4.81 1.30
N ASP A 102 -14.03 -3.55 1.68
CA ASP A 102 -13.09 -2.58 1.10
C ASP A 102 -11.67 -2.76 1.68
N LEU A 103 -10.65 -2.55 0.85
CA LEU A 103 -9.26 -2.54 1.27
C LEU A 103 -8.61 -1.17 1.03
N ARG A 104 -8.15 -0.55 2.12
CA ARG A 104 -7.33 0.68 2.06
C ARG A 104 -5.93 0.41 2.59
N ILE A 105 -4.94 0.62 1.74
CA ILE A 105 -3.51 0.52 2.07
C ILE A 105 -2.88 1.90 1.91
N GLN A 106 -2.21 2.36 2.96
CA GLN A 106 -1.47 3.61 2.95
C GLN A 106 -0.07 3.38 3.45
N ALA A 107 0.93 3.76 2.65
CA ALA A 107 2.33 3.69 3.03
C ALA A 107 2.73 2.26 3.45
N SER A 108 2.93 1.39 2.47
CA SER A 108 3.29 -0.01 2.72
C SER A 108 4.51 -0.41 1.90
N GLY A 109 5.24 -1.43 2.35
CA GLY A 109 6.20 -2.15 1.53
C GLY A 109 5.51 -3.01 0.46
N PRO A 110 6.17 -4.09 -0.02
CA PRO A 110 5.57 -4.99 -1.01
C PRO A 110 4.26 -5.60 -0.52
N ALA A 111 3.29 -5.74 -1.43
CA ALA A 111 1.98 -6.27 -1.10
C ALA A 111 1.49 -7.28 -2.14
N GLU A 112 1.00 -8.41 -1.66
CA GLU A 112 0.37 -9.47 -2.45
C GLU A 112 -1.06 -9.71 -1.94
N LEU A 113 -2.03 -9.53 -2.81
CA LEU A 113 -3.45 -9.58 -2.51
C LEU A 113 -4.13 -10.59 -3.45
N GLY A 114 -4.91 -11.51 -2.91
CA GLY A 114 -5.70 -12.43 -3.74
C GLY A 114 -6.95 -11.74 -4.27
N SER A 115 -8.05 -11.81 -3.52
CA SER A 115 -9.34 -11.24 -3.93
C SER A 115 -9.83 -10.15 -2.98
N VAL A 116 -10.18 -8.99 -3.52
CA VAL A 116 -10.88 -7.90 -2.81
C VAL A 116 -12.28 -7.78 -3.40
N PHE A 117 -13.31 -8.09 -2.62
CA PHE A 117 -14.71 -8.10 -3.07
C PHE A 117 -15.35 -6.71 -3.10
N GLY A 118 -14.84 -5.75 -2.32
CA GLY A 118 -15.21 -4.34 -2.39
C GLY A 118 -14.25 -3.51 -3.24
N ASP A 119 -14.06 -2.26 -2.83
CA ASP A 119 -13.16 -1.32 -3.49
C ASP A 119 -11.74 -1.39 -2.93
N LEU A 120 -10.76 -1.13 -3.78
CA LEU A 120 -9.36 -1.04 -3.42
C LEU A 120 -8.85 0.40 -3.52
N SER A 121 -8.23 0.90 -2.46
CA SER A 121 -7.41 2.10 -2.51
C SER A 121 -6.02 1.82 -1.93
N ALA A 122 -4.98 1.91 -2.76
CA ALA A 122 -3.60 1.77 -2.31
C ALA A 122 -2.76 2.99 -2.70
N THR A 123 -2.12 3.60 -1.71
CA THR A 123 -1.30 4.80 -1.89
C THR A 123 0.06 4.63 -1.22
N GLY A 124 1.15 4.95 -1.93
CA GLY A 124 2.50 4.96 -1.37
C GLY A 124 3.02 3.55 -1.10
N ILE A 125 3.00 2.71 -2.13
CA ILE A 125 3.52 1.33 -2.05
C ILE A 125 4.98 1.35 -2.49
N VAL A 126 5.88 0.87 -1.62
CA VAL A 126 7.32 0.80 -1.87
C VAL A 126 7.69 -0.66 -2.14
N GLY A 127 7.97 -0.98 -3.39
CA GLY A 127 8.13 -2.35 -3.89
C GLY A 127 6.93 -2.82 -4.72
N ASP A 128 6.94 -4.11 -5.04
CA ASP A 128 5.96 -4.67 -5.98
C ASP A 128 4.56 -4.81 -5.36
N LEU A 129 3.55 -4.51 -6.17
CA LEU A 129 2.14 -4.68 -5.83
C LEU A 129 1.51 -5.71 -6.77
N ARG A 130 1.11 -6.86 -6.21
CA ARG A 130 0.40 -7.91 -6.94
C ARG A 130 -1.00 -8.08 -6.37
N ILE A 131 -2.00 -8.06 -7.26
CA ILE A 131 -3.41 -8.24 -6.91
C ILE A 131 -4.05 -9.15 -7.94
N ASP A 132 -4.64 -10.27 -7.52
CA ASP A 132 -5.25 -11.19 -8.48
C ASP A 132 -6.61 -10.66 -8.97
N ARG A 133 -7.47 -10.19 -8.06
CA ARG A 133 -8.80 -9.67 -8.40
C ARG A 133 -9.30 -8.59 -7.44
N VAL A 134 -9.86 -7.53 -8.02
CA VAL A 134 -10.70 -6.54 -7.36
C VAL A 134 -12.07 -6.59 -8.02
N TYR A 135 -13.15 -6.75 -7.26
CA TYR A 135 -14.51 -6.81 -7.82
C TYR A 135 -15.15 -5.43 -7.99
N GLY A 136 -14.78 -4.46 -7.14
CA GLY A 136 -15.20 -3.05 -7.27
C GLY A 136 -14.21 -2.20 -8.06
N ASP A 137 -14.03 -0.96 -7.59
CA ASP A 137 -13.11 0.02 -8.17
C ASP A 137 -11.69 -0.12 -7.61
N ALA A 138 -10.68 0.24 -8.40
CA ALA A 138 -9.29 0.27 -7.97
C ALA A 138 -8.68 1.67 -8.13
N LEU A 139 -8.29 2.29 -7.02
CA LEU A 139 -7.55 3.55 -6.97
C LEU A 139 -6.13 3.30 -6.47
N LEU A 140 -5.16 3.43 -7.37
CA LEU A 140 -3.75 3.19 -7.09
C LEU A 140 -2.92 4.43 -7.36
N ARG A 141 -2.09 4.79 -6.39
CA ARG A 141 -1.23 5.97 -6.47
C ARG A 141 0.14 5.73 -5.84
N ASP A 142 1.18 6.29 -6.45
CA ASP A 142 2.53 6.31 -5.90
C ASP A 142 3.02 4.89 -5.60
N VAL A 143 3.12 4.06 -6.64
CA VAL A 143 3.62 2.68 -6.55
C VAL A 143 5.04 2.63 -7.10
N GLU A 144 6.00 2.47 -6.19
CA GLU A 144 7.42 2.41 -6.47
C GLU A 144 7.90 0.96 -6.70
N GLY A 145 7.41 0.34 -7.76
CA GLY A 145 7.72 -1.05 -8.11
C GLY A 145 6.89 -1.55 -9.29
N ASP A 146 6.97 -2.86 -9.56
CA ASP A 146 6.11 -3.49 -10.57
C ASP A 146 4.69 -3.65 -10.03
N LEU A 147 3.71 -3.41 -10.91
CA LEU A 147 2.28 -3.52 -10.62
C LEU A 147 1.65 -4.60 -11.49
N VAL A 148 1.07 -5.61 -10.85
CA VAL A 148 0.28 -6.64 -11.52
C VAL A 148 -1.13 -6.65 -10.93
N LEU A 149 -2.11 -6.25 -11.74
CA LEU A 149 -3.54 -6.28 -11.44
C LEU A 149 -4.23 -7.28 -12.37
N GLY A 150 -4.51 -8.48 -11.87
CA GLY A 150 -5.08 -9.56 -12.67
C GLY A 150 -6.45 -9.22 -13.25
N SER A 151 -7.36 -8.69 -12.44
CA SER A 151 -8.67 -8.21 -12.90
C SER A 151 -9.26 -7.16 -11.96
N VAL A 152 -9.85 -6.10 -12.52
CA VAL A 152 -10.67 -5.10 -11.82
C VAL A 152 -12.07 -5.16 -12.40
N GLY A 153 -13.10 -5.30 -11.56
CA GLY A 153 -14.48 -5.51 -12.00
C GLY A 153 -15.13 -4.26 -12.58
N ALA A 154 -14.83 -3.09 -12.02
CA ALA A 154 -15.36 -1.81 -12.46
C ALA A 154 -14.22 -0.92 -12.98
N ASP A 155 -13.97 0.24 -12.36
CA ASP A 155 -13.06 1.26 -12.90
C ASP A 155 -11.65 1.19 -12.27
N LEU A 156 -10.63 1.54 -13.06
CA LEU A 156 -9.25 1.68 -12.59
C LEU A 156 -8.79 3.13 -12.72
N THR A 157 -8.33 3.71 -11.61
CA THR A 157 -7.54 4.94 -11.61
C THR A 157 -6.12 4.64 -11.15
N LEU A 158 -5.15 4.84 -12.03
CA LEU A 158 -3.74 4.59 -11.78
C LEU A 158 -2.92 5.87 -11.96
N ARG A 159 -2.10 6.23 -10.98
CA ARG A 159 -1.22 7.40 -11.07
C ARG A 159 0.15 7.12 -10.46
N ALA A 160 1.20 7.62 -11.12
CA ALA A 160 2.56 7.64 -10.56
C ALA A 160 3.04 6.25 -10.12
N VAL A 161 3.01 5.30 -11.04
CA VAL A 161 3.77 4.04 -10.91
C VAL A 161 5.15 4.27 -11.51
N SER A 162 6.18 3.56 -11.06
CA SER A 162 7.53 3.63 -11.67
C SER A 162 7.99 2.36 -12.39
N GLY A 163 7.43 1.19 -12.07
CA GLY A 163 7.77 -0.09 -12.68
C GLY A 163 6.87 -0.51 -13.84
N ARG A 164 6.92 -1.81 -14.17
CA ARG A 164 6.06 -2.45 -15.17
C ARG A 164 4.63 -2.49 -14.68
N ILE A 165 3.67 -2.23 -15.57
CA ILE A 165 2.24 -2.32 -15.27
C ILE A 165 1.61 -3.44 -16.11
N GLU A 166 0.89 -4.33 -15.46
CA GLU A 166 -0.03 -5.26 -16.11
C GLU A 166 -1.40 -5.10 -15.46
N ALA A 167 -2.43 -4.75 -16.23
CA ALA A 167 -3.76 -4.52 -15.70
C ALA A 167 -4.86 -4.95 -16.68
N SER A 168 -5.87 -5.65 -16.16
CA SER A 168 -7.12 -5.92 -16.87
C SER A 168 -8.30 -5.32 -16.12
N VAL A 169 -9.10 -4.50 -16.78
CA VAL A 169 -10.16 -3.68 -16.20
C VAL A 169 -11.47 -3.96 -16.91
N GLY A 170 -12.55 -4.16 -16.16
CA GLY A 170 -13.87 -4.52 -16.68
C GLY A 170 -14.61 -3.36 -17.33
N ALA A 171 -14.43 -2.14 -16.80
CA ALA A 171 -15.05 -0.92 -17.32
C ALA A 171 -13.97 0.08 -17.79
N ASP A 172 -13.92 1.28 -17.19
CA ASP A 172 -13.09 2.38 -17.66
C ASP A 172 -11.72 2.40 -16.93
N ALA A 173 -10.66 2.76 -17.65
CA ALA A 173 -9.31 2.87 -17.10
C ALA A 173 -8.73 4.28 -17.34
N VAL A 174 -8.35 4.95 -16.25
CA VAL A 174 -7.66 6.24 -16.27
C VAL A 174 -6.25 6.03 -15.73
N VAL A 175 -5.26 6.22 -16.59
CA VAL A 175 -3.86 5.89 -16.29
C VAL A 175 -2.98 7.11 -16.55
N ASP A 176 -2.24 7.53 -15.53
CA ASP A 176 -1.32 8.66 -15.61
C ASP A 176 0.13 8.19 -15.40
N LEU A 177 0.87 8.14 -16.51
CA LEU A 177 2.29 7.79 -16.58
C LEU A 177 3.16 9.00 -16.94
N SER A 178 2.68 10.23 -16.74
CA SER A 178 3.42 11.44 -17.10
C SER A 178 4.74 11.60 -16.32
N ALA A 179 4.92 10.85 -15.23
CA ALA A 179 6.15 10.82 -14.46
C ALA A 179 7.23 9.88 -15.04
N GLN A 180 6.89 9.00 -16.00
CA GLN A 180 7.82 8.03 -16.58
C GLN A 180 8.28 8.45 -18.00
N LEU A 181 9.59 8.37 -18.24
CA LEU A 181 10.17 8.63 -19.56
C LEU A 181 10.15 7.40 -20.48
N ALA A 182 10.20 6.18 -19.93
CA ALA A 182 10.20 4.95 -20.72
C ALA A 182 9.27 3.90 -20.10
N PRO A 183 7.94 4.15 -20.08
CA PRO A 183 7.01 3.28 -19.40
C PRO A 183 6.84 1.93 -20.08
N ARG A 184 6.58 0.90 -19.25
CA ARG A 184 6.31 -0.46 -19.70
C ARG A 184 4.95 -0.89 -19.16
N ALA A 185 3.94 -0.95 -20.01
CA ALA A 185 2.59 -1.26 -19.56
C ALA A 185 1.83 -2.13 -20.55
N ASN A 186 1.05 -3.07 -20.03
CA ASN A 186 0.04 -3.81 -20.75
C ASN A 186 -1.30 -3.61 -20.04
N ILE A 187 -2.18 -2.82 -20.64
CA ILE A 187 -3.44 -2.40 -20.00
C ILE A 187 -4.60 -2.71 -20.93
N LYS A 188 -5.58 -3.46 -20.41
CA LYS A 188 -6.82 -3.79 -21.09
C LYS A 188 -8.00 -3.22 -20.34
N ALA A 189 -8.81 -2.42 -21.00
CA ALA A 189 -10.06 -1.89 -20.48
C ALA A 189 -11.25 -2.43 -21.28
N GLY A 190 -12.28 -2.91 -20.60
CA GLY A 190 -13.50 -3.39 -21.23
C GLY A 190 -14.32 -2.27 -21.88
N ALA A 191 -14.08 -1.01 -21.48
CA ALA A 191 -14.78 0.15 -21.99
C ALA A 191 -13.80 1.25 -22.45
N ASP A 192 -13.75 2.41 -21.80
CA ASP A 192 -12.90 3.53 -22.23
C ASP A 192 -11.53 3.50 -21.53
N LEU A 193 -10.46 3.84 -22.25
CA LEU A 193 -9.11 3.98 -21.70
C LEU A 193 -8.57 5.37 -21.96
N SER A 194 -8.24 6.10 -20.91
CA SER A 194 -7.56 7.40 -20.97
C SER A 194 -6.14 7.27 -20.41
N LEU A 195 -5.15 7.49 -21.25
CA LEU A 195 -3.74 7.43 -20.90
C LEU A 195 -3.11 8.82 -21.00
N ARG A 196 -2.39 9.22 -19.96
CA ARG A 196 -1.50 10.37 -20.00
C ARG A 196 -0.03 9.95 -20.00
N LEU A 197 0.75 10.54 -20.89
CA LEU A 197 2.18 10.32 -21.06
C LEU A 197 2.95 11.63 -20.93
N SER A 198 4.24 11.54 -20.66
CA SER A 198 5.12 12.72 -20.77
C SER A 198 5.36 13.02 -22.24
N PRO A 199 5.40 14.30 -22.66
CA PRO A 199 5.85 14.65 -24.01
C PRO A 199 7.31 14.23 -24.27
N GLU A 200 8.11 14.05 -23.21
CA GLU A 200 9.51 13.62 -23.29
C GLU A 200 9.66 12.09 -23.27
N SER A 201 8.55 11.34 -23.26
CA SER A 201 8.61 9.88 -23.21
C SER A 201 9.15 9.29 -24.52
N SER A 202 10.03 8.31 -24.40
CA SER A 202 10.58 7.52 -25.50
C SER A 202 9.99 6.10 -25.41
N LEU A 203 9.07 5.74 -26.30
CA LEU A 203 8.35 4.46 -26.23
C LEU A 203 7.73 4.04 -27.57
N GLY A 204 7.61 2.73 -27.77
CA GLY A 204 6.71 2.15 -28.75
C GLY A 204 5.35 1.87 -28.10
N LEU A 205 4.27 2.31 -28.75
CA LEU A 205 2.90 2.11 -28.30
C LEU A 205 2.11 1.36 -29.36
N GLN A 206 1.42 0.31 -28.92
CA GLN A 206 0.44 -0.43 -29.70
C GLN A 206 -0.91 -0.30 -29.00
N ALA A 207 -1.84 0.42 -29.62
CA ALA A 207 -3.18 0.64 -29.11
C ALA A 207 -4.21 -0.03 -30.01
N ARG A 208 -5.23 -0.65 -29.40
CA ARG A 208 -6.38 -1.23 -30.09
C ARG A 208 -7.66 -0.71 -29.46
N SER A 209 -8.62 -0.32 -30.30
CA SER A 209 -9.98 0.02 -29.86
C SER A 209 -10.98 -0.94 -30.51
N GLY A 210 -11.86 -1.56 -29.71
CA GLY A 210 -12.94 -2.42 -30.19
C GLY A 210 -13.99 -1.67 -31.01
N ALA A 211 -14.21 -0.39 -30.71
CA ALA A 211 -15.12 0.50 -31.44
C ALA A 211 -14.44 1.30 -32.56
N GLY A 212 -13.10 1.22 -32.69
CA GLY A 212 -12.30 1.98 -33.65
C GLY A 212 -12.12 3.47 -33.31
N GLU A 213 -12.51 3.92 -32.11
CA GLU A 213 -12.38 5.32 -31.69
C GLU A 213 -11.07 5.51 -30.90
N ILE A 214 -10.04 6.02 -31.58
CA ILE A 214 -8.74 6.33 -30.99
C ILE A 214 -8.43 7.83 -31.17
N GLU A 215 -8.45 8.55 -30.06
CA GLU A 215 -8.06 9.97 -29.96
C GLU A 215 -6.60 10.06 -29.49
N LEU A 216 -5.73 10.66 -30.31
CA LEU A 216 -4.33 10.94 -29.96
C LEU A 216 -4.12 12.45 -29.91
N ARG A 217 -3.59 12.97 -28.81
CA ARG A 217 -3.19 14.37 -28.66
C ARG A 217 -1.73 14.44 -28.25
N LEU A 218 -0.89 14.96 -29.13
CA LEU A 218 0.54 15.17 -28.90
C LEU A 218 0.81 16.66 -28.70
N GLY A 219 1.73 16.99 -27.77
CA GLY A 219 2.17 18.37 -27.56
C GLY A 219 3.00 18.92 -28.72
N GLU A 220 3.16 20.24 -28.78
CA GLU A 220 4.06 20.88 -29.75
C GLU A 220 5.50 20.40 -29.54
N GLY A 221 6.13 19.88 -30.61
CA GLY A 221 7.51 19.40 -30.57
C GLY A 221 7.72 17.92 -30.25
N VAL A 222 6.64 17.15 -30.07
CA VAL A 222 6.72 15.69 -29.94
C VAL A 222 6.85 15.07 -31.34
N GLU A 223 8.03 14.54 -31.66
CA GLU A 223 8.24 13.75 -32.88
C GLU A 223 7.67 12.35 -32.69
N ALA A 224 6.72 11.97 -33.55
CA ALA A 224 6.06 10.69 -33.50
C ALA A 224 5.85 10.11 -34.90
N ASP A 225 6.17 8.83 -35.08
CA ASP A 225 5.77 8.06 -36.26
C ASP A 225 4.44 7.34 -35.94
N GLU A 226 3.36 7.72 -36.62
CA GLU A 226 2.05 7.09 -36.45
C GLU A 226 1.67 6.23 -37.66
N SER A 227 1.26 5.00 -37.40
CA SER A 227 0.63 4.12 -38.39
C SER A 227 -0.68 3.57 -37.86
N ARG A 228 -1.74 3.68 -38.67
CA ARG A 228 -3.09 3.20 -38.34
C ARG A 228 -3.52 2.16 -39.36
N GLU A 229 -3.72 0.93 -38.90
CA GLU A 229 -4.21 -0.20 -39.71
C GLU A 229 -5.29 -0.95 -38.94
N ASP A 230 -6.46 -1.18 -39.56
CA ASP A 230 -7.54 -2.04 -39.04
C ASP A 230 -7.93 -1.81 -37.56
N GLY A 231 -8.06 -0.55 -37.13
CA GLY A 231 -8.42 -0.19 -35.75
C GLY A 231 -7.31 -0.38 -34.72
N GLN A 232 -6.09 -0.64 -35.19
CA GLN A 232 -4.86 -0.62 -34.41
C GLN A 232 -4.09 0.66 -34.72
N LEU A 233 -3.57 1.29 -33.67
CA LEU A 233 -2.64 2.41 -33.74
C LEU A 233 -1.28 1.89 -33.28
N ARG A 234 -0.27 1.99 -34.13
CA ARG A 234 1.13 1.91 -33.70
C ARG A 234 1.70 3.32 -33.71
N LEU A 235 2.34 3.68 -32.61
CA LEU A 235 2.94 4.98 -32.40
C LEU A 235 4.36 4.75 -31.87
N GLU A 236 5.35 5.36 -32.51
CA GLU A 236 6.71 5.39 -31.99
C GLU A 236 7.03 6.81 -31.56
N LEU A 237 7.32 6.98 -30.27
CA LEU A 237 7.74 8.23 -29.66
C LEU A 237 9.23 8.16 -29.35
N GLY A 238 10.00 9.16 -29.79
CA GLY A 238 11.44 9.22 -29.53
C GLY A 238 12.21 8.01 -30.08
N ALA A 239 12.99 7.35 -29.21
CA ALA A 239 13.85 6.22 -29.56
C ALA A 239 13.23 4.84 -29.25
N GLY A 240 11.98 4.78 -28.79
CA GLY A 240 11.28 3.52 -28.53
C GLY A 240 11.78 2.73 -27.31
N GLU A 241 12.25 3.38 -26.25
CA GLU A 241 12.84 2.70 -25.08
C GLU A 241 11.81 1.98 -24.17
N GLY A 242 10.61 2.57 -24.07
CA GLY A 242 9.44 1.99 -23.41
C GLY A 242 8.57 1.15 -24.34
N GLU A 243 7.68 0.35 -23.76
CA GLU A 243 6.76 -0.50 -24.51
C GLU A 243 5.37 -0.45 -23.87
N LEU A 244 4.39 0.06 -24.63
CA LEU A 244 3.00 0.16 -24.19
C LEU A 244 2.10 -0.67 -25.11
N THR A 245 1.34 -1.57 -24.51
CA THR A 245 0.24 -2.28 -25.18
C THR A 245 -1.06 -1.88 -24.50
N LEU A 246 -1.98 -1.30 -25.26
CA LEU A 246 -3.24 -0.77 -24.76
C LEU A 246 -4.40 -1.37 -25.55
N GLU A 247 -5.41 -1.84 -24.84
CA GLU A 247 -6.65 -2.34 -25.44
C GLU A 247 -7.84 -1.67 -24.74
N ALA A 248 -8.74 -1.09 -25.52
CA ALA A 248 -9.99 -0.53 -25.02
C ALA A 248 -11.17 -1.14 -25.77
N GLY A 249 -12.25 -1.51 -25.08
CA GLY A 249 -13.46 -2.00 -25.74
C GLY A 249 -14.20 -0.92 -26.52
N ARG A 250 -14.13 0.33 -26.04
CA ARG A 250 -14.79 1.52 -26.62
C ARG A 250 -13.72 2.56 -27.03
N ARG A 251 -13.68 3.71 -26.37
CA ARG A 251 -12.79 4.82 -26.75
C ARG A 251 -11.42 4.66 -26.12
N LEU A 252 -10.38 4.94 -26.89
CA LEU A 252 -9.02 5.05 -26.40
C LEU A 252 -8.52 6.48 -26.59
N ARG A 253 -8.21 7.19 -25.50
CA ARG A 253 -7.61 8.53 -25.52
C ARG A 253 -6.17 8.45 -25.02
N ILE A 254 -5.23 8.96 -25.80
CA ILE A 254 -3.83 9.11 -25.41
C ILE A 254 -3.48 10.59 -25.48
N ASP A 255 -3.08 11.15 -24.35
CA ASP A 255 -2.63 12.53 -24.22
C ASP A 255 -1.15 12.56 -23.82
N ALA A 256 -0.29 13.10 -24.69
CA ALA A 256 1.13 13.37 -24.43
C ALA A 256 1.39 14.88 -24.57
N LEU A 257 0.64 15.68 -23.81
CA LEU A 257 0.72 17.13 -23.83
C LEU A 257 1.77 17.60 -22.83
N GLY A 258 2.71 18.45 -23.26
CA GLY A 258 3.60 19.17 -22.35
C GLY A 258 2.86 20.17 -21.47
N GLU A 259 3.44 20.49 -20.31
CA GLU A 259 2.78 21.17 -19.18
C GLU A 259 1.82 22.30 -19.60
N ALA A 260 0.54 21.98 -19.59
CA ALA A 260 -0.56 22.92 -19.41
C ALA A 260 -1.79 22.14 -18.89
N ASP A 261 -1.70 21.65 -17.66
CA ASP A 261 -2.80 21.59 -16.69
C ASP A 261 -2.32 20.84 -15.44
N GLY A 262 -1.70 21.60 -14.54
CA GLY A 262 -1.29 21.11 -13.24
C GLY A 262 -2.51 20.64 -12.45
N TRP A 263 -2.61 19.33 -12.26
CA TRP A 263 -3.45 18.74 -11.23
C TRP A 263 -2.86 19.12 -9.87
N SER A 264 -3.29 20.23 -9.28
CA SER A 264 -3.04 20.48 -7.86
C SER A 264 -3.93 19.54 -7.04
N THR A 265 -3.47 18.30 -6.88
CA THR A 265 -3.97 17.46 -5.80
C THR A 265 -3.51 18.09 -4.50
N ASN A 266 -4.39 18.23 -3.52
CA ASN A 266 -4.07 18.67 -2.16
C ASN A 266 -2.86 17.91 -1.59
N GLN A 267 -1.68 18.45 -1.81
CA GLN A 267 -0.38 17.99 -1.32
C GLN A 267 -0.12 18.52 0.10
N ALA A 268 -1.17 18.81 0.86
CA ALA A 268 -1.06 19.39 2.21
C ALA A 268 -1.35 18.37 3.32
N GLU A 269 -2.20 17.36 3.08
CA GLU A 269 -2.49 16.31 4.08
C GLU A 269 -1.65 15.03 3.87
N TRP A 270 -1.01 14.89 2.71
CA TRP A 270 -0.32 13.66 2.31
C TRP A 270 1.21 13.77 2.41
N VAL A 271 1.78 14.99 2.35
CA VAL A 271 3.22 15.23 2.53
C VAL A 271 3.65 14.91 3.95
N GLU A 272 2.83 15.26 4.95
CA GLU A 272 3.19 15.04 6.36
C GLU A 272 3.34 13.53 6.68
N MET A 273 2.44 12.70 6.16
CA MET A 273 2.46 11.25 6.38
C MET A 273 3.44 10.50 5.47
N GLY A 274 3.65 10.98 4.24
CA GLY A 274 4.67 10.45 3.32
C GLY A 274 6.09 10.77 3.78
N GLU A 275 6.33 11.97 4.31
CA GLU A 275 7.61 12.36 4.92
C GLU A 275 7.86 11.63 6.24
N GLU A 276 6.84 11.44 7.08
CA GLU A 276 6.93 10.61 8.29
C GLU A 276 7.24 9.14 7.96
N PHE A 277 6.57 8.56 6.96
CA PHE A 277 6.84 7.18 6.52
C PHE A 277 8.21 7.03 5.86
N LYS A 278 8.62 7.99 5.02
CA LYS A 278 9.97 8.02 4.44
C LYS A 278 11.03 8.17 5.52
N SER A 279 10.80 9.04 6.50
CA SER A 279 11.65 9.19 7.69
C SER A 279 11.68 7.92 8.53
N MET A 280 10.55 7.23 8.70
CA MET A 280 10.45 5.95 9.40
C MET A 280 11.17 4.82 8.65
N ALA A 281 11.07 4.78 7.33
CA ALA A 281 11.79 3.87 6.46
C ALA A 281 13.31 4.14 6.52
N ASP A 282 13.73 5.40 6.47
CA ASP A 282 15.14 5.79 6.61
C ASP A 282 15.69 5.47 8.01
N GLN A 283 14.88 5.67 9.06
CA GLN A 283 15.25 5.30 10.43
C GLN A 283 15.36 3.78 10.60
N PHE A 284 14.42 3.01 10.03
CA PHE A 284 14.46 1.55 10.03
C PHE A 284 15.69 1.04 9.26
N ALA A 285 16.00 1.62 8.10
CA ALA A 285 17.18 1.28 7.31
C ALA A 285 18.49 1.55 8.09
N ARG A 286 18.62 2.73 8.72
CA ARG A 286 19.78 3.07 9.58
C ARG A 286 19.91 2.15 10.80
N ARG A 287 18.79 1.74 11.38
CA ARG A 287 18.76 0.82 12.53
C ARG A 287 19.19 -0.60 12.13
N MET A 288 18.67 -1.10 11.00
CA MET A 288 19.10 -2.37 10.41
C MET A 288 20.60 -2.36 10.09
N GLU A 289 21.12 -1.26 9.56
CA GLU A 289 22.56 -1.08 9.29
C GLU A 289 23.40 -1.16 10.58
N ALA A 290 22.97 -0.48 11.66
CA ALA A 290 23.64 -0.54 12.96
C ALA A 290 23.56 -1.94 13.61
N GLN A 291 22.43 -2.64 13.48
CA GLN A 291 22.28 -4.01 14.00
C GLN A 291 23.09 -5.03 13.19
N MET A 292 23.13 -4.92 11.86
CA MET A 292 23.99 -5.76 11.02
C MET A 292 25.47 -5.53 11.31
N SER A 293 25.86 -4.28 11.59
CA SER A 293 27.23 -3.95 11.99
C SER A 293 27.61 -4.63 13.31
N SER A 294 26.77 -4.51 14.35
CA SER A 294 27.03 -5.15 15.65
C SER A 294 26.97 -6.69 15.60
N MET A 295 26.10 -7.26 14.74
CA MET A 295 26.06 -8.71 14.49
C MET A 295 27.31 -9.20 13.75
N SER A 296 27.81 -8.42 12.79
CA SER A 296 29.07 -8.72 12.09
C SER A 296 30.27 -8.67 13.05
N GLU A 297 30.32 -7.67 13.92
CA GLU A 297 31.36 -7.51 14.92
C GLU A 297 31.38 -8.69 15.91
N THR A 298 30.22 -9.05 16.45
CA THR A 298 30.09 -10.22 17.35
C THR A 298 30.33 -11.56 16.65
N LEU A 299 29.96 -11.72 15.37
CA LEU A 299 30.32 -12.90 14.58
C LEU A 299 31.84 -12.99 14.35
N THR A 300 32.49 -11.86 14.10
CA THR A 300 33.94 -11.77 13.92
C THR A 300 34.67 -12.11 15.21
N GLU A 301 34.20 -11.62 16.36
CA GLU A 301 34.72 -11.98 17.68
C GLU A 301 34.56 -13.46 17.97
N ARG A 302 33.39 -14.05 17.70
CA ARG A 302 33.12 -15.48 17.92
C ARG A 302 33.97 -16.38 17.00
N LEU A 303 34.13 -16.00 15.73
CA LEU A 303 34.99 -16.71 14.77
C LEU A 303 36.46 -16.63 15.19
N THR A 304 36.90 -15.47 15.71
CA THR A 304 38.25 -15.28 16.23
C THR A 304 38.50 -16.15 17.46
N HIS A 305 37.55 -16.20 18.40
CA HIS A 305 37.62 -17.04 19.58
C HIS A 305 37.61 -18.54 19.24
N LEU A 306 36.78 -18.97 18.28
CA LEU A 306 36.81 -20.34 17.77
C LEU A 306 38.15 -20.65 17.10
N SER A 307 38.68 -19.75 16.28
CA SER A 307 39.98 -19.94 15.63
C SER A 307 41.14 -20.08 16.62
N GLN A 308 41.05 -19.47 17.79
CA GLN A 308 42.07 -19.55 18.84
C GLN A 308 41.95 -20.84 19.68
N THR A 309 40.72 -21.37 19.84
CA THR A 309 40.44 -22.55 20.67
C THR A 309 40.47 -23.87 19.88
N LEU A 310 40.16 -23.82 18.58
CA LEU A 310 40.15 -24.97 17.65
C LEU A 310 41.46 -25.79 17.66
N PRO A 311 42.67 -25.20 17.63
CA PRO A 311 43.92 -25.97 17.66
C PRO A 311 44.06 -26.83 18.92
N GLY A 312 43.68 -26.29 20.09
CA GLY A 312 43.75 -26.99 21.37
C GLY A 312 42.74 -28.13 21.48
N VAL A 313 41.53 -27.94 20.94
CA VAL A 313 40.48 -28.98 20.92
C VAL A 313 40.83 -30.11 19.95
N LEU A 314 41.40 -29.79 18.79
CA LEU A 314 41.84 -30.79 17.81
C LEU A 314 43.05 -31.60 18.31
N ALA A 315 43.97 -30.96 19.05
CA ALA A 315 45.07 -31.65 19.73
C ALA A 315 44.57 -32.60 20.84
N ALA A 316 43.56 -32.18 21.63
CA ALA A 316 42.92 -33.03 22.64
C ALA A 316 42.16 -34.24 22.05
N ALA A 317 41.77 -34.15 20.77
CA ALA A 317 41.13 -35.24 20.01
C ALA A 317 42.12 -36.25 19.40
N GLY A 318 43.42 -36.14 19.68
CA GLY A 318 44.44 -37.13 19.28
C GLY A 318 45.03 -36.91 17.88
N LEU A 319 44.80 -35.75 17.25
CA LEU A 319 45.44 -35.38 15.97
C LEU A 319 46.87 -34.87 16.20
N SER A 320 47.77 -35.13 15.24
CA SER A 320 49.11 -34.56 15.30
C SER A 320 49.08 -33.04 15.11
N GLU A 321 49.97 -32.32 15.78
CA GLU A 321 50.04 -30.84 15.76
C GLU A 321 50.12 -30.30 14.33
N ALA A 322 50.86 -30.99 13.45
CA ALA A 322 50.99 -30.63 12.05
C ALA A 322 49.70 -30.82 11.21
N GLU A 323 48.82 -31.75 11.59
CA GLU A 323 47.55 -32.01 10.90
C GLU A 323 46.44 -31.07 11.39
N ALA A 324 46.40 -30.79 12.70
CA ALA A 324 45.51 -29.80 13.31
C ALA A 324 45.77 -28.39 12.74
N GLU A 325 47.04 -28.00 12.60
CA GLU A 325 47.46 -26.72 12.00
C GLU A 325 46.97 -26.61 10.54
N ARG A 326 47.12 -27.66 9.74
CA ARG A 326 46.70 -27.67 8.32
C ARG A 326 45.19 -27.54 8.15
N ILE A 327 44.41 -28.19 9.01
CA ILE A 327 42.94 -28.14 8.98
C ILE A 327 42.45 -26.76 9.43
N ALA A 328 42.99 -26.22 10.53
CA ALA A 328 42.68 -24.88 11.02
C ALA A 328 43.00 -23.81 9.95
N THR A 329 44.12 -23.95 9.25
CA THR A 329 44.52 -23.00 8.19
C THR A 329 43.59 -23.04 6.98
N LYS A 330 43.06 -24.22 6.61
CA LYS A 330 42.07 -24.34 5.52
C LYS A 330 40.73 -23.73 5.89
N ILE A 331 40.26 -23.95 7.13
CA ILE A 331 38.99 -23.39 7.63
C ILE A 331 39.07 -21.85 7.70
N ARG A 332 40.20 -21.31 8.18
CA ARG A 332 40.44 -19.85 8.25
C ARG A 332 40.35 -19.18 6.88
N ARG A 333 41.07 -19.73 5.89
CA ARG A 333 41.06 -19.22 4.50
C ARG A 333 39.70 -19.37 3.80
N ALA A 334 38.88 -20.33 4.22
CA ALA A 334 37.52 -20.49 3.69
C ALA A 334 36.55 -19.46 4.32
N GLY A 335 36.69 -19.18 5.62
CA GLY A 335 35.91 -18.16 6.32
C GLY A 335 36.23 -16.74 5.87
N GLU A 336 37.51 -16.40 5.70
CA GLU A 336 37.97 -15.09 5.21
C GLU A 336 37.37 -14.76 3.83
N ARG A 337 37.40 -15.69 2.88
CA ARG A 337 36.82 -15.51 1.53
C ARG A 337 35.30 -15.38 1.54
N ALA A 338 34.62 -16.08 2.45
CA ALA A 338 33.17 -15.99 2.58
C ALA A 338 32.74 -14.62 3.15
N GLY A 339 33.52 -14.07 4.10
CA GLY A 339 33.31 -12.74 4.66
C GLY A 339 33.53 -11.61 3.64
N GLU A 340 34.63 -11.66 2.89
CA GLU A 340 34.94 -10.67 1.85
C GLU A 340 33.86 -10.59 0.76
N HIS A 341 33.34 -11.74 0.31
CA HIS A 341 32.27 -11.79 -0.69
C HIS A 341 30.92 -11.26 -0.18
N ALA A 342 30.62 -11.41 1.11
CA ALA A 342 29.40 -10.87 1.72
C ALA A 342 29.49 -9.34 1.85
N GLN A 343 30.64 -8.83 2.25
CA GLN A 343 30.88 -7.40 2.49
C GLN A 343 30.80 -6.58 1.18
N VAL A 344 31.42 -7.07 0.10
CA VAL A 344 31.36 -6.43 -1.23
C VAL A 344 29.95 -6.39 -1.80
N ARG A 345 29.10 -7.37 -1.48
CA ARG A 345 27.71 -7.43 -1.96
C ARG A 345 26.82 -6.44 -1.22
N VAL A 346 27.02 -6.26 0.09
CA VAL A 346 26.33 -5.26 0.92
C VAL A 346 26.73 -3.84 0.53
N GLU A 347 28.03 -3.58 0.33
CA GLU A 347 28.54 -2.25 -0.03
C GLU A 347 28.03 -1.77 -1.40
N ARG A 348 27.76 -2.70 -2.32
CA ARG A 348 27.17 -2.40 -3.64
C ARG A 348 25.71 -1.98 -3.53
N VAL A 349 24.94 -2.66 -2.67
CA VAL A 349 23.52 -2.34 -2.43
C VAL A 349 23.36 -0.97 -1.76
N MET A 350 24.23 -0.64 -0.81
CA MET A 350 24.20 0.65 -0.11
C MET A 350 24.57 1.84 -1.01
N ARG A 351 25.59 1.71 -1.86
CA ARG A 351 25.97 2.76 -2.82
C ARG A 351 24.88 3.07 -3.84
N GLU A 352 24.07 2.11 -4.22
CA GLU A 352 22.93 2.32 -5.13
C GLU A 352 21.77 3.02 -4.43
N ALA A 353 21.52 2.73 -3.15
CA ALA A 353 20.52 3.41 -2.33
C ALA A 353 20.88 4.89 -2.11
N GLU A 354 22.13 5.19 -1.74
CA GLU A 354 22.61 6.58 -1.53
C GLU A 354 22.46 7.44 -2.78
N ARG A 355 22.76 6.88 -3.97
CA ARG A 355 22.64 7.60 -5.25
C ARG A 355 21.20 7.97 -5.57
N LYS A 356 20.24 7.09 -5.26
CA LYS A 356 18.80 7.32 -5.49
C LYS A 356 18.22 8.34 -4.50
N MET A 357 18.70 8.33 -3.25
CA MET A 357 18.28 9.31 -2.23
C MET A 357 18.75 10.72 -2.55
N ALA A 358 20.01 10.88 -3.00
CA ALA A 358 20.57 12.19 -3.36
C ALA A 358 19.85 12.85 -4.56
N SER A 359 19.26 12.07 -5.48
CA SER A 359 18.44 12.61 -6.57
C SER A 359 17.04 13.03 -6.12
N ALA A 360 16.43 12.28 -5.19
CA ALA A 360 15.11 12.60 -4.66
C ALA A 360 15.12 13.88 -3.81
N GLU A 361 16.19 14.10 -3.03
CA GLU A 361 16.35 15.29 -2.18
C GLU A 361 16.49 16.59 -3.01
N ARG A 362 17.14 16.52 -4.18
CA ARG A 362 17.27 17.65 -5.10
C ARG A 362 15.96 18.06 -5.76
N GLN A 363 15.07 17.10 -6.01
CA GLN A 363 13.76 17.35 -6.62
C GLN A 363 12.76 17.98 -5.62
N ALA A 364 12.86 17.62 -4.34
CA ALA A 364 12.02 18.18 -3.28
C ALA A 364 12.35 19.65 -2.98
N ALA A 365 13.63 20.05 -3.04
CA ALA A 365 14.06 21.42 -2.74
C ALA A 365 13.55 22.49 -3.73
N SER A 366 13.22 22.10 -4.97
CA SER A 366 12.75 23.02 -6.03
C SER A 366 11.25 23.35 -5.98
N ALA A 367 10.43 22.54 -5.31
CA ALA A 367 8.96 22.70 -5.32
C ALA A 367 8.42 23.72 -4.28
N GLY A 368 9.23 24.14 -3.30
CA GLY A 368 8.74 24.81 -2.09
C GLY A 368 8.54 26.34 -2.11
N ARG A 369 8.55 27.06 -3.25
CA ARG A 369 8.58 28.55 -3.22
C ARG A 369 7.50 29.35 -3.95
N ARG A 370 6.49 28.75 -4.59
CA ARG A 370 5.46 29.54 -5.30
C ARG A 370 4.05 28.98 -5.12
N GLY A 371 3.14 29.78 -4.57
CA GLY A 371 1.70 29.58 -4.78
C GLY A 371 0.79 29.64 -3.56
N ARG A 372 0.90 30.68 -2.71
CA ARG A 372 -0.10 30.98 -1.66
C ARG A 372 -0.89 32.23 -2.02
N GLN A 373 -1.77 32.16 -3.02
CA GLN A 373 -2.92 33.05 -3.20
C GLN A 373 -3.71 32.61 -4.45
N GLU A 374 -5.04 32.68 -4.38
CA GLU A 374 -6.00 32.43 -5.48
C GLU A 374 -6.52 30.98 -5.69
N MET A 375 -7.11 30.39 -4.64
CA MET A 375 -8.05 29.26 -4.77
C MET A 375 -9.41 29.63 -4.17
N ARG A 376 -10.35 30.05 -5.02
CA ARG A 376 -11.80 29.94 -4.78
C ARG A 376 -12.50 30.15 -6.11
N ARG A 377 -13.31 29.15 -6.49
CA ARG A 377 -14.12 29.03 -7.72
C ARG A 377 -13.38 28.32 -8.86
N ARG A 378 -13.67 27.02 -9.01
CA ARG A 378 -14.23 26.42 -10.25
C ARG A 378 -13.90 24.92 -10.33
N TRP A 379 -14.59 24.10 -9.54
CA TRP A 379 -14.80 22.67 -9.80
C TRP A 379 -16.29 22.40 -9.59
N VAL A 380 -17.03 22.35 -10.70
CA VAL A 380 -18.42 21.90 -10.81
C VAL A 380 -18.46 21.01 -12.05
N PHE A 381 -18.11 19.73 -11.89
CA PHE A 381 -18.67 18.62 -12.67
C PHE A 381 -18.17 17.29 -12.09
N MET A 382 -18.78 16.88 -10.98
CA MET A 382 -19.02 15.47 -10.70
C MET A 382 -20.53 15.35 -10.54
N PRO A 383 -21.23 14.44 -11.24
CA PRO A 383 -22.47 13.93 -10.70
C PRO A 383 -22.12 13.17 -9.42
N ASP A 384 -22.79 13.51 -8.32
CA ASP A 384 -22.67 12.76 -7.07
C ASP A 384 -22.97 11.28 -7.34
N SER A 385 -22.05 10.40 -6.96
CA SER A 385 -22.39 8.99 -6.76
C SER A 385 -23.60 8.93 -5.83
N PRO A 386 -24.70 8.24 -6.18
CA PRO A 386 -25.85 8.16 -5.32
C PRO A 386 -25.41 7.59 -3.97
N SER A 387 -25.63 8.37 -2.92
CA SER A 387 -25.50 7.88 -1.55
C SER A 387 -26.36 6.62 -1.44
N ALA A 388 -25.75 5.55 -0.94
CA ALA A 388 -26.47 4.32 -0.60
C ALA A 388 -27.76 4.71 0.15
N PRO A 389 -28.94 4.17 -0.24
CA PRO A 389 -30.16 4.47 0.48
C PRO A 389 -29.94 4.17 1.95
N GLN A 390 -30.12 5.19 2.80
CA GLN A 390 -30.10 5.00 4.25
C GLN A 390 -31.04 3.84 4.56
N ALA A 391 -30.54 2.86 5.32
CA ALA A 391 -31.37 1.80 5.85
C ALA A 391 -32.63 2.44 6.48
N PRO A 392 -33.84 1.94 6.19
CA PRO A 392 -35.06 2.51 6.74
C PRO A 392 -34.93 2.54 8.27
N ARG A 393 -34.99 3.75 8.85
CA ARG A 393 -35.03 3.93 10.30
C ARG A 393 -36.23 3.15 10.85
N GLU A 394 -35.99 2.33 11.86
CA GLU A 394 -37.05 1.55 12.51
C GLU A 394 -38.21 2.45 12.96
N PRO A 395 -39.48 2.05 12.76
CA PRO A 395 -40.61 2.83 13.20
C PRO A 395 -40.65 2.93 14.72
N VAL A 396 -40.84 4.16 15.22
CA VAL A 396 -40.93 4.53 16.64
C VAL A 396 -41.89 3.60 17.40
N SER A 397 -41.43 3.07 18.52
CA SER A 397 -42.22 2.19 19.40
C SER A 397 -43.43 2.95 19.99
N PRO A 398 -44.63 2.33 20.06
CA PRO A 398 -45.81 2.92 20.71
C PRO A 398 -45.59 3.36 22.17
N GLU A 399 -44.61 2.79 22.87
CA GLU A 399 -44.29 3.13 24.26
C GLU A 399 -43.69 4.53 24.41
N GLU A 400 -42.91 4.96 23.43
CA GLU A 400 -42.25 6.28 23.46
C GLU A 400 -43.28 7.40 23.24
N ARG A 401 -44.27 7.17 22.38
CA ARG A 401 -45.40 8.08 22.15
C ARG A 401 -46.28 8.25 23.39
N MET A 402 -46.53 7.15 24.11
CA MET A 402 -47.29 7.18 25.36
C MET A 402 -46.58 7.95 26.48
N THR A 403 -45.24 7.98 26.46
CA THR A 403 -44.46 8.73 27.44
C THR A 403 -44.59 10.24 27.24
N VAL A 404 -44.55 10.70 25.98
CA VAL A 404 -44.77 12.12 25.65
C VAL A 404 -46.19 12.58 26.00
N LEU A 405 -47.20 11.75 25.74
CA LEU A 405 -48.60 12.07 26.10
C LEU A 405 -48.82 12.15 27.62
N ARG A 406 -48.18 11.27 28.40
CA ARG A 406 -48.21 11.35 29.86
C ARG A 406 -47.52 12.61 30.40
N MET A 407 -46.47 13.10 29.73
CA MET A 407 -45.81 14.35 30.11
C MET A 407 -46.69 15.58 29.85
N LEU A 408 -47.50 15.56 28.79
CA LEU A 408 -48.50 16.60 28.51
C LEU A 408 -49.65 16.58 29.52
N GLU A 409 -50.18 15.39 29.84
CA GLU A 409 -51.25 15.23 30.84
C GLU A 409 -50.79 15.66 32.24
N ALA A 410 -49.53 15.39 32.58
CA ALA A 410 -48.91 15.87 33.82
C ALA A 410 -48.54 17.36 33.81
N GLY A 411 -48.82 18.09 32.71
CA GLY A 411 -48.55 19.52 32.55
C GLY A 411 -47.07 19.89 32.54
N ARG A 412 -46.17 18.93 32.31
CA ARG A 412 -44.71 19.14 32.33
C ARG A 412 -44.16 19.71 31.03
N ILE A 413 -44.91 19.56 29.94
CA ILE A 413 -44.63 20.14 28.63
C ILE A 413 -45.88 20.82 28.12
N SER A 414 -45.72 21.89 27.35
CA SER A 414 -46.85 22.55 26.69
C SER A 414 -47.34 21.75 25.48
N SER A 415 -48.58 22.02 25.03
CA SER A 415 -49.16 21.37 23.86
C SER A 415 -48.30 21.54 22.60
N GLU A 416 -47.70 22.72 22.41
CA GLU A 416 -46.82 22.99 21.27
C GLU A 416 -45.48 22.25 21.36
N GLU A 417 -44.92 22.06 22.57
CA GLU A 417 -43.69 21.30 22.76
C GLU A 417 -43.90 19.80 22.57
N ALA A 418 -45.06 19.28 23.00
CA ALA A 418 -45.44 17.89 22.78
C ALA A 418 -45.58 17.58 21.27
N GLU A 419 -46.19 18.48 20.51
CA GLU A 419 -46.32 18.35 19.05
C GLU A 419 -44.97 18.40 18.34
N ARG A 420 -44.06 19.30 18.75
CA ARG A 420 -42.70 19.36 18.17
C ARG A 420 -41.90 18.11 18.47
N LEU A 421 -41.96 17.57 19.69
CA LEU A 421 -41.24 16.35 20.07
C LEU A 421 -41.78 15.13 19.30
N LEU A 422 -43.10 15.00 19.16
CA LEU A 422 -43.71 13.93 18.37
C LEU A 422 -43.36 14.05 16.88
N ALA A 423 -43.37 15.26 16.32
CA ALA A 423 -43.02 15.49 14.92
C ALA A 423 -41.56 15.14 14.60
N VAL A 424 -40.63 15.50 15.50
CA VAL A 424 -39.21 15.14 15.38
C VAL A 424 -39.01 13.63 15.49
N MET A 425 -39.75 12.95 16.39
CA MET A 425 -39.68 11.49 16.54
C MET A 425 -40.27 10.76 15.33
N GLU A 426 -41.33 11.28 14.71
CA GLU A 426 -41.91 10.73 13.47
C GLU A 426 -41.12 11.08 12.20
N GLY A 427 -39.98 11.76 12.33
CA GLY A 427 -39.12 12.15 11.20
C GLY A 427 -39.71 13.24 10.31
N ARG A 428 -40.70 14.00 10.79
CA ARG A 428 -41.24 15.18 10.08
C ARG A 428 -40.43 16.40 10.51
N GLU A 429 -39.67 17.00 9.58
CA GLU A 429 -39.00 18.28 9.82
C GLU A 429 -40.03 19.36 10.14
N VAL A 430 -39.97 19.88 11.37
CA VAL A 430 -40.75 21.04 11.79
C VAL A 430 -40.08 22.28 11.19
N ARG A 431 -40.67 22.84 10.12
CA ARG A 431 -40.27 24.16 9.63
C ARG A 431 -40.54 25.19 10.72
N ALA A 432 -39.48 25.90 11.10
CA ALA A 432 -39.52 27.01 12.06
C ALA A 432 -40.42 28.15 11.58
#